data_AF-A0A8T3LHY9-F1
#
_entry.id   AF-A0A8T3LHY9-F1
#
_cell.length_a   1.000
_cell.length_b   1.000
_cell.length_c   1.000
_cell.angle_alpha   90.00
_cell.angle_beta   90.00
_cell.angle_gamma   90.00
#
_symmetry.space_group_name_H-M   'P 1'
#
loop_
_entity.id
_entity.type
_entity.pdbx_description
1 polymer ?
#
loop_
_entity_poly.entity_id
_entity_poly.type
_entity_poly.pdbx_seq_one_letter_code
_entity_poly.pdbx_strand_id
1 'polypeptide(L)'
;GMVRTGNDKEMYTATYNQNFRDAGVSVYLNYTRHTYWDREEQTNYNIMLSHYFNMGSIRNVSISMTGYRYEYDNQADKGMYISLSMPWGDNSTVSYNGNYGSGTDSSQVGYFSRVDDATHYQLNVGTSDKHTSVDGYYSHDGSLAQVDLSANYHEGQYTSAGLSLQGGATLTAHGGALHRTQNMGGTRLLIDADGVADVPVEGNGAAVYTNMFGKAVVSDVNNYYRNQAYIDLNRLPE
;
A
#
# COMPACT_ATOMS: atom_id res chain seq x y z
N GLY A 1 34.35 -0.46 2.61
CA GLY A 1 34.35 -1.49 1.55
C GLY A 1 34.11 -0.79 0.24
N MET A 2 34.98 -0.99 -0.74
CA MET A 2 34.84 -0.42 -2.09
C MET A 2 33.59 -1.03 -2.76
N VAL A 3 32.70 -0.18 -3.26
CA VAL A 3 31.67 -0.58 -4.21
C VAL A 3 32.40 -1.03 -5.48
N ARG A 4 32.43 -2.33 -5.76
CA ARG A 4 32.92 -2.86 -7.03
C ARG A 4 31.85 -2.61 -8.10
N THR A 5 31.91 -1.45 -8.74
CA THR A 5 31.26 -1.23 -10.04
C THR A 5 32.02 -2.06 -11.07
N GLY A 6 31.52 -3.26 -11.40
CA GLY A 6 32.12 -4.12 -12.43
C GLY A 6 32.04 -3.49 -13.82
N ASN A 7 32.87 -3.96 -14.75
CA ASN A 7 32.85 -3.47 -16.14
C ASN A 7 31.78 -4.22 -16.94
N ASP A 8 30.63 -3.56 -17.12
CA ASP A 8 29.47 -4.08 -17.84
C ASP A 8 29.85 -4.48 -19.29
N LYS A 9 29.44 -5.68 -19.70
CA LYS A 9 29.65 -6.19 -21.06
C LYS A 9 28.35 -6.09 -21.86
N GLU A 10 27.34 -6.85 -21.46
CA GLU A 10 26.05 -6.90 -22.14
C GLU A 10 24.93 -7.02 -21.10
N MET A 11 23.85 -6.28 -21.32
CA MET A 11 22.63 -6.35 -20.51
C MET A 11 21.43 -6.65 -21.42
N TYR A 12 20.71 -7.71 -21.12
CA TYR A 12 19.49 -8.11 -21.80
C TYR A 12 18.32 -8.08 -20.83
N THR A 13 17.25 -7.39 -21.21
CA THR A 13 16.00 -7.35 -20.43
C THR A 13 14.84 -7.79 -21.32
N ALA A 14 14.06 -8.75 -20.83
CA ALA A 14 12.82 -9.18 -21.45
C ALA A 14 11.67 -9.00 -20.46
N THR A 15 10.63 -8.29 -20.88
CA THR A 15 9.41 -8.09 -20.09
C THR A 15 8.21 -8.52 -20.92
N TYR A 16 7.30 -9.27 -20.30
CA TYR A 16 6.05 -9.69 -20.90
C TYR A 16 4.92 -9.51 -19.89
N ASN A 17 3.82 -8.90 -20.32
CA ASN A 17 2.64 -8.67 -19.50
C ASN A 17 1.40 -8.86 -20.38
N GLN A 18 0.59 -9.87 -20.06
CA GLN A 18 -0.62 -10.17 -20.81
C GLN A 18 -1.76 -10.59 -19.90
N ASN A 19 -2.95 -10.03 -20.15
CA ASN A 19 -4.19 -10.40 -19.51
C ASN A 19 -5.09 -11.18 -20.49
N PHE A 20 -5.39 -12.43 -20.15
CA PHE A 20 -6.29 -13.33 -20.85
C PHE A 20 -7.67 -13.24 -20.22
N ARG A 21 -8.45 -12.24 -20.66
CA ARG A 21 -9.77 -11.90 -20.08
C ARG A 21 -10.74 -13.08 -20.02
N ASP A 22 -10.82 -13.86 -21.09
CA ASP A 22 -11.74 -15.00 -21.19
C ASP A 22 -11.40 -16.13 -20.21
N ALA A 23 -10.13 -16.26 -19.84
CA ALA A 23 -9.66 -17.23 -18.86
C ALA A 23 -9.58 -16.65 -17.43
N GLY A 24 -9.76 -15.33 -17.27
CA GLY A 24 -9.50 -14.65 -16.00
C GLY A 24 -8.06 -14.79 -15.52
N VAL A 25 -7.09 -14.90 -16.44
CA VAL A 25 -5.68 -15.14 -16.11
C VAL A 25 -4.82 -13.96 -16.53
N SER A 26 -3.92 -13.54 -15.65
CA SER A 26 -2.87 -12.56 -15.95
C SER A 26 -1.50 -13.21 -15.81
N VAL A 27 -0.62 -12.95 -16.78
CA VAL A 27 0.77 -13.41 -16.79
C VAL A 27 1.69 -12.22 -16.83
N TYR A 28 2.68 -12.21 -15.95
CA TYR A 28 3.76 -11.25 -15.95
C TYR A 28 5.10 -11.98 -15.87
N LEU A 29 6.06 -11.56 -16.68
CA LEU A 29 7.43 -12.05 -16.68
C LEU A 29 8.36 -10.84 -16.80
N ASN A 30 9.35 -10.78 -15.93
CA ASN A 30 10.50 -9.92 -16.08
C ASN A 30 11.76 -10.78 -15.94
N TYR A 31 12.66 -10.67 -16.91
CA TYR A 31 13.92 -11.39 -16.96
C TYR A 31 15.02 -10.39 -17.30
N THR A 32 16.10 -10.40 -16.53
CA THR A 32 17.28 -9.58 -16.78
C THR A 32 18.53 -10.44 -16.67
N ARG A 33 19.38 -10.40 -17.70
CA ARG A 33 20.71 -11.01 -17.69
C ARG A 33 21.76 -9.93 -17.88
N HIS A 34 22.69 -9.84 -16.94
CA HIS A 34 23.81 -8.93 -17.00
C HIS A 34 25.11 -9.73 -17.05
N THR A 35 25.93 -9.50 -18.07
CA THR A 35 27.25 -10.09 -18.21
C THR A 35 28.31 -9.01 -18.03
N TYR A 36 29.47 -9.40 -17.53
CA TYR A 36 30.58 -8.50 -17.25
C TYR A 36 31.85 -9.03 -17.90
N TRP A 37 32.84 -8.16 -18.11
CA TRP A 37 34.15 -8.58 -18.62
C TRP A 37 35.02 -9.20 -17.53
N ASP A 38 34.82 -8.81 -16.28
CA ASP A 38 35.73 -9.02 -15.15
C ASP A 38 35.09 -9.76 -13.96
N ARG A 39 33.84 -10.21 -14.09
CA ARG A 39 33.13 -11.04 -13.11
C ARG A 39 32.10 -11.96 -13.75
N GLU A 40 31.56 -12.88 -12.96
CA GLU A 40 30.53 -13.82 -13.38
C GLU A 40 29.24 -13.10 -13.78
N GLU A 41 28.47 -13.75 -14.66
CA GLU A 41 27.18 -13.24 -15.10
C GLU A 41 26.14 -13.29 -13.98
N GLN A 42 25.19 -12.36 -14.03
CA GLN A 42 24.11 -12.22 -13.07
C GLN A 42 22.78 -12.36 -13.79
N THR A 43 21.93 -13.28 -13.32
CA THR A 43 20.60 -13.50 -13.89
C THR A 43 19.51 -13.35 -12.86
N ASN A 44 18.57 -12.43 -13.12
CA ASN A 44 17.41 -12.18 -12.28
C ASN A 44 16.12 -12.45 -13.06
N TYR A 45 15.12 -13.04 -12.41
CA TYR A 45 13.80 -13.17 -12.98
C TYR A 45 12.69 -13.04 -11.95
N ASN A 46 11.52 -12.61 -12.41
CA ASN A 46 10.27 -12.58 -11.67
C ASN A 46 9.15 -13.02 -12.61
N ILE A 47 8.46 -14.11 -12.27
CA ILE A 47 7.37 -14.69 -13.06
C ILE A 47 6.15 -14.72 -12.16
N MET A 48 5.09 -14.01 -12.52
CA MET A 48 3.83 -13.98 -11.79
C MET A 48 2.70 -14.50 -12.68
N LEU A 49 1.97 -15.50 -12.17
CA LEU A 49 0.70 -15.96 -12.69
C LEU A 49 -0.38 -15.53 -11.72
N SER A 50 -1.48 -14.96 -12.20
CA SER A 50 -2.66 -14.65 -11.38
C SER A 50 -3.93 -15.14 -12.05
N HIS A 51 -4.85 -15.68 -11.28
CA HIS A 51 -6.16 -16.11 -11.75
C HIS A 51 -7.26 -15.50 -10.88
N TYR A 52 -8.26 -14.91 -11.53
CA TYR A 52 -9.43 -14.33 -10.91
C TYR A 52 -10.66 -15.19 -11.24
N PHE A 53 -11.42 -15.55 -10.21
CA PHE A 53 -12.59 -16.40 -10.36
C PHE A 53 -13.67 -16.03 -9.35
N ASN A 54 -14.88 -16.53 -9.62
CA ASN A 54 -16.01 -16.42 -8.71
C ASN A 54 -16.25 -17.78 -8.05
N MET A 55 -16.55 -17.79 -6.75
CA MET A 55 -16.82 -19.00 -5.98
C MET A 55 -18.17 -18.85 -5.28
N GLY A 56 -19.22 -19.45 -5.86
CA GLY A 56 -20.59 -19.30 -5.36
C GLY A 56 -21.05 -17.84 -5.42
N SER A 57 -21.46 -17.28 -4.28
CA SER A 57 -21.83 -15.86 -4.15
C SER A 57 -20.63 -14.92 -4.03
N ILE A 58 -19.43 -15.45 -3.74
CA ILE A 58 -18.22 -14.64 -3.58
C ILE A 58 -17.65 -14.33 -4.96
N ARG A 59 -17.56 -13.05 -5.27
CA ARG A 59 -17.02 -12.55 -6.54
C ARG A 59 -15.59 -12.08 -6.35
N ASN A 60 -14.83 -12.08 -7.44
CA ASN A 60 -13.48 -11.50 -7.50
C ASN A 60 -12.48 -12.13 -6.52
N VAL A 61 -12.55 -13.45 -6.33
CA VAL A 61 -11.48 -14.19 -5.64
C VAL A 61 -10.25 -14.20 -6.55
N SER A 62 -9.08 -13.98 -6.00
CA SER A 62 -7.83 -14.04 -6.75
C SER A 62 -6.82 -14.98 -6.10
N ILE A 63 -6.12 -15.74 -6.93
CA ILE A 63 -4.94 -16.50 -6.54
C ILE A 63 -3.79 -16.08 -7.44
N SER A 64 -2.62 -15.82 -6.85
CA SER A 64 -1.41 -15.53 -7.58
C SER A 64 -0.24 -16.37 -7.07
N MET A 65 0.66 -16.67 -7.99
CA MET A 65 1.91 -17.37 -7.73
C MET A 65 3.03 -16.63 -8.43
N THR A 66 4.05 -16.27 -7.67
CA THR A 66 5.22 -15.55 -8.16
C THR A 66 6.47 -16.36 -7.90
N GLY A 67 7.14 -16.84 -8.94
CA GLY A 67 8.47 -17.44 -8.86
C GLY A 67 9.54 -16.38 -9.12
N TYR A 68 10.58 -16.33 -8.30
CA TYR A 68 11.64 -15.35 -8.45
C TYR A 68 13.04 -15.95 -8.27
N ARG A 69 14.01 -15.26 -8.86
CA ARG A 69 15.43 -15.41 -8.58
C ARG A 69 16.08 -14.03 -8.60
N TYR A 70 16.82 -13.74 -7.56
CA TYR A 70 17.70 -12.58 -7.46
C TYR A 70 19.10 -13.03 -7.14
N GLU A 71 20.06 -12.57 -7.92
CA GLU A 71 21.46 -12.88 -7.76
C GLU A 71 22.24 -11.61 -7.45
N TYR A 72 23.03 -11.65 -6.38
CA TYR A 72 23.91 -10.55 -5.98
C TYR A 72 25.20 -11.14 -5.40
N ASP A 73 26.35 -10.65 -5.88
CA ASP A 73 27.68 -11.07 -5.40
C ASP A 73 27.86 -12.61 -5.35
N ASN A 74 27.50 -13.28 -6.45
CA ASN A 74 27.53 -14.74 -6.62
C ASN A 74 26.65 -15.55 -5.65
N GLN A 75 25.75 -14.89 -4.91
CA GLN A 75 24.69 -15.55 -4.14
C GLN A 75 23.35 -15.36 -4.83
N ALA A 76 22.66 -16.47 -5.06
CA ALA A 76 21.34 -16.46 -5.65
C ALA A 76 20.28 -16.82 -4.62
N ASP A 77 19.41 -15.86 -4.34
CA ASP A 77 18.15 -16.10 -3.62
C ASP A 77 17.06 -16.46 -4.64
N LYS A 78 16.36 -17.56 -4.40
CA LYS A 78 15.28 -18.06 -5.23
C LYS A 78 14.12 -18.49 -4.36
N GLY A 79 12.92 -18.21 -4.82
CA GLY A 79 11.74 -18.55 -4.06
C GLY A 79 10.48 -18.51 -4.88
N MET A 80 9.39 -18.85 -4.20
CA MET A 80 8.05 -18.79 -4.69
C MET A 80 7.15 -18.16 -3.63
N TYR A 81 6.37 -17.19 -4.08
CA TYR A 81 5.35 -16.53 -3.30
C TYR A 81 3.98 -16.95 -3.80
N ILE A 82 3.08 -17.34 -2.91
CA ILE A 82 1.69 -17.67 -3.21
C ILE A 82 0.81 -16.68 -2.45
N SER A 83 -0.13 -16.04 -3.13
CA SER A 83 -1.14 -15.18 -2.50
C SER A 83 -2.54 -15.60 -2.93
N LEU A 84 -3.44 -15.72 -1.96
CA LEU A 84 -4.88 -15.87 -2.16
C LEU A 84 -5.55 -14.66 -1.53
N SER A 85 -6.48 -14.03 -2.24
CA SER A 85 -7.28 -12.93 -1.73
C SER A 85 -8.75 -13.17 -2.02
N MET A 86 -9.57 -13.04 -0.99
CA MET A 86 -11.00 -13.33 -1.03
C MET A 86 -11.77 -12.19 -0.37
N PRO A 87 -12.62 -11.46 -1.11
CA PRO A 87 -13.55 -10.51 -0.50
C PRO A 87 -14.46 -11.21 0.51
N TRP A 88 -14.65 -10.60 1.68
CA TRP A 88 -15.48 -11.09 2.77
C TRP A 88 -16.48 -10.00 3.16
N GLY A 89 -17.69 -10.09 2.62
CA GLY A 89 -18.66 -8.99 2.69
C GLY A 89 -18.26 -7.82 1.79
N ASP A 90 -18.79 -6.64 2.09
CA ASP A 90 -18.66 -5.47 1.21
C ASP A 90 -17.38 -4.66 1.47
N ASN A 91 -16.84 -4.74 2.69
CA ASN A 91 -15.79 -3.84 3.18
C ASN A 91 -14.55 -4.58 3.71
N SER A 92 -14.47 -5.90 3.54
CA SER A 92 -13.40 -6.70 4.13
C SER A 92 -12.83 -7.72 3.15
N THR A 93 -11.60 -8.14 3.41
CA THR A 93 -10.87 -9.12 2.59
C THR A 93 -10.11 -10.06 3.50
N VAL A 94 -10.27 -11.36 3.27
CA VAL A 94 -9.42 -12.40 3.86
C VAL A 94 -8.35 -12.75 2.84
N SER A 95 -7.10 -12.81 3.28
CA SER A 95 -5.98 -13.20 2.43
C SER A 95 -5.13 -14.29 3.07
N TYR A 96 -4.47 -15.06 2.24
CA TYR A 96 -3.41 -15.98 2.64
C TYR A 96 -2.18 -15.68 1.80
N ASN A 97 -1.02 -15.63 2.44
CA ASN A 97 0.27 -15.36 1.82
C ASN A 97 1.27 -16.40 2.29
N GLY A 98 1.91 -17.10 1.36
CA GLY A 98 2.98 -18.05 1.64
C GLY A 98 4.25 -17.69 0.87
N ASN A 99 5.40 -17.79 1.51
CA ASN A 99 6.70 -17.60 0.87
C ASN A 99 7.59 -18.81 1.15
N TYR A 100 8.17 -19.39 0.10
CA TYR A 100 8.97 -20.61 0.18
C TYR A 100 10.20 -20.49 -0.69
N GLY A 101 11.39 -20.84 -0.20
CA GLY A 101 12.60 -20.61 -1.01
C GLY A 101 13.91 -20.93 -0.30
N SER A 102 14.98 -20.23 -0.70
CA SER A 102 16.31 -20.35 -0.06
C SER A 102 16.40 -19.78 1.35
N GLY A 103 15.41 -18.96 1.75
CA GLY A 103 15.29 -18.44 3.11
C GLY A 103 14.32 -19.23 3.98
N THR A 104 13.86 -18.58 5.04
CA THR A 104 12.81 -19.07 5.93
C THR A 104 11.47 -19.20 5.21
N ASP A 105 10.84 -20.36 5.34
CA ASP A 105 9.48 -20.57 4.86
C ASP A 105 8.49 -19.85 5.80
N SER A 106 7.52 -19.15 5.20
CA SER A 106 6.48 -18.47 5.96
C SER A 106 5.08 -18.68 5.37
N SER A 107 4.08 -18.61 6.23
CA SER A 107 2.67 -18.71 5.88
C SER A 107 1.87 -17.82 6.80
N GLN A 108 1.06 -16.93 6.23
CA GLN A 108 0.35 -15.89 6.94
C GLN A 108 -1.08 -15.77 6.41
N VAL A 109 -2.04 -15.66 7.32
CA VAL A 109 -3.43 -15.32 7.02
C VAL A 109 -3.67 -13.89 7.47
N GLY A 110 -4.24 -13.08 6.60
CA GLY A 110 -4.57 -11.69 6.83
C GLY A 110 -6.07 -11.43 6.77
N TYR A 111 -6.54 -10.51 7.59
CA TYR A 111 -7.88 -9.94 7.53
C TYR A 111 -7.75 -8.42 7.44
N PHE A 112 -8.24 -7.86 6.35
CA PHE A 112 -8.34 -6.42 6.13
C PHE A 112 -9.81 -6.01 6.23
N SER A 113 -10.10 -4.88 6.87
CA SER A 113 -11.44 -4.30 6.84
C SER A 113 -11.38 -2.78 6.82
N ARG A 114 -12.23 -2.19 5.98
CA ARG A 114 -12.52 -0.77 5.97
C ARG A 114 -13.73 -0.50 6.87
N VAL A 115 -13.57 0.34 7.89
CA VAL A 115 -14.65 0.73 8.80
C VAL A 115 -15.51 1.81 8.14
N ASP A 116 -14.86 2.78 7.50
CA ASP A 116 -15.45 3.89 6.75
C ASP A 116 -14.44 4.39 5.70
N ASP A 117 -14.76 5.46 4.98
CA ASP A 117 -13.90 6.00 3.91
C ASP A 117 -12.53 6.51 4.40
N ALA A 118 -12.40 6.83 5.69
CA ALA A 118 -11.19 7.37 6.30
C ALA A 118 -10.41 6.33 7.12
N THR A 119 -11.05 5.20 7.47
CA THR A 119 -10.55 4.29 8.51
C THR A 119 -10.49 2.85 8.03
N HIS A 120 -9.32 2.25 8.18
CA HIS A 120 -9.15 0.82 7.91
C HIS A 120 -8.15 0.19 8.88
N TYR A 121 -8.25 -1.13 9.01
CA TYR A 121 -7.31 -1.91 9.78
C TYR A 121 -7.02 -3.24 9.10
N GLN A 122 -5.88 -3.80 9.44
CA GLN A 122 -5.49 -5.14 9.04
C GLN A 122 -4.89 -5.87 10.22
N LEU A 123 -5.21 -7.14 10.32
CA LEU A 123 -4.62 -8.08 11.25
C LEU A 123 -4.08 -9.26 10.46
N ASN A 124 -2.86 -9.66 10.75
CA ASN A 124 -2.26 -10.82 10.14
C ASN A 124 -1.69 -11.74 11.22
N VAL A 125 -1.85 -13.05 10.99
CA VAL A 125 -1.31 -14.10 11.85
C VAL A 125 -0.59 -15.08 10.95
N GLY A 126 0.64 -15.41 11.29
CA GLY A 126 1.44 -16.30 10.48
C GLY A 126 2.40 -17.15 11.28
N THR A 127 3.11 -17.99 10.55
CA THR A 127 4.23 -18.78 11.04
C THR A 127 5.41 -18.63 10.09
N SER A 128 6.61 -18.58 10.65
CA SER A 128 7.88 -18.42 9.94
C SER A 128 8.91 -19.31 10.62
N ASP A 129 9.46 -20.32 9.95
CA ASP A 129 10.37 -21.31 10.57
C ASP A 129 9.87 -21.91 11.92
N LYS A 130 8.56 -22.19 12.01
CA LYS A 130 7.86 -22.68 13.22
C LYS A 130 7.70 -21.66 14.35
N HIS A 131 8.10 -20.42 14.15
CA HIS A 131 7.80 -19.31 15.06
C HIS A 131 6.50 -18.64 14.66
N THR A 132 5.65 -18.34 15.63
CA THR A 132 4.39 -17.64 15.40
C THR A 132 4.65 -16.14 15.26
N SER A 133 3.98 -15.50 14.30
CA SER A 133 3.96 -14.05 14.17
C SER A 133 2.53 -13.52 14.17
N VAL A 134 2.34 -12.37 14.79
CA VAL A 134 1.08 -11.61 14.76
C VAL A 134 1.45 -10.16 14.50
N ASP A 135 0.88 -9.58 13.47
CA ASP A 135 1.07 -8.17 13.15
C ASP A 135 -0.26 -7.53 12.81
N GLY A 136 -0.37 -6.24 13.09
CA GLY A 136 -1.58 -5.50 12.83
C GLY A 136 -1.28 -4.03 12.66
N TYR A 137 -2.06 -3.39 11.80
CA TYR A 137 -2.04 -1.95 11.67
C TYR A 137 -3.45 -1.37 11.59
N TYR A 138 -3.58 -0.14 12.06
CA TYR A 138 -4.78 0.67 12.00
C TYR A 138 -4.38 2.02 11.41
N SER A 139 -5.12 2.48 10.41
CA SER A 139 -4.86 3.75 9.74
C SER A 139 -6.13 4.58 9.69
N HIS A 140 -6.00 5.87 10.01
CA HIS A 140 -7.10 6.82 10.01
C HIS A 140 -6.68 8.15 9.39
N ASP A 141 -7.37 8.53 8.32
CA ASP A 141 -7.21 9.80 7.61
C ASP A 141 -8.04 10.92 8.26
N GLY A 142 -7.56 11.41 9.40
CA GLY A 142 -8.18 12.51 10.11
C GLY A 142 -8.10 13.85 9.37
N SER A 143 -8.92 14.81 9.78
CA SER A 143 -8.90 16.16 9.19
C SER A 143 -7.59 16.89 9.46
N LEU A 144 -6.99 16.69 10.64
CA LEU A 144 -5.81 17.40 11.11
C LEU A 144 -4.50 16.70 10.73
N ALA A 145 -4.52 15.36 10.67
CA ALA A 145 -3.38 14.50 10.42
C ALA A 145 -3.86 13.10 10.03
N GLN A 146 -3.04 12.39 9.27
CA GLN A 146 -3.11 10.94 9.13
C GLN A 146 -2.45 10.29 10.35
N VAL A 147 -3.09 9.26 10.89
CA VAL A 147 -2.64 8.51 12.06
C VAL A 147 -2.49 7.04 11.68
N ASP A 148 -1.29 6.50 11.83
CA ASP A 148 -1.04 5.06 11.67
C ASP A 148 -0.54 4.46 12.99
N LEU A 149 -1.16 3.38 13.41
CA LEU A 149 -0.77 2.57 14.54
C LEU A 149 -0.36 1.20 14.04
N SER A 150 0.76 0.67 14.52
CA SER A 150 1.19 -0.69 14.23
C SER A 150 1.58 -1.43 15.50
N ALA A 151 1.31 -2.72 15.53
CA ALA A 151 1.75 -3.63 16.58
C ALA A 151 2.24 -4.92 15.93
N ASN A 152 3.41 -5.39 16.32
CA ASN A 152 4.02 -6.59 15.76
C ASN A 152 4.57 -7.46 16.89
N TYR A 153 4.36 -8.76 16.76
CA TYR A 153 4.85 -9.78 17.67
C TYR A 153 5.44 -10.91 16.83
N HIS A 154 6.72 -11.21 17.03
CA HIS A 154 7.40 -12.36 16.45
C HIS A 154 7.99 -13.21 17.57
N GLU A 155 7.48 -14.42 17.71
CA GLU A 155 7.86 -15.36 18.75
C GLU A 155 9.39 -15.58 18.76
N GLY A 156 10.02 -15.36 19.91
CA GLY A 156 11.46 -15.55 20.09
C GLY A 156 12.35 -14.47 19.46
N GLN A 157 11.77 -13.44 18.82
CA GLN A 157 12.54 -12.37 18.19
C GLN A 157 12.27 -10.99 18.80
N TYR A 158 11.05 -10.47 18.64
CA TYR A 158 10.74 -9.12 19.11
C TYR A 158 9.24 -8.90 19.31
N THR A 159 8.93 -7.84 20.05
CA THR A 159 7.59 -7.26 20.14
C THR A 159 7.76 -5.76 19.98
N SER A 160 6.99 -5.15 19.07
CA SER A 160 7.06 -3.73 18.79
C SER A 160 5.68 -3.12 18.65
N ALA A 161 5.60 -1.84 18.98
CA ALA A 161 4.45 -0.99 18.70
C ALA A 161 4.97 0.33 18.11
N GLY A 162 4.26 0.85 17.11
CA GLY A 162 4.60 2.07 16.41
C GLY A 162 3.39 3.00 16.31
N LEU A 163 3.66 4.30 16.38
CA LEU A 163 2.71 5.37 16.08
C LEU A 163 3.36 6.30 15.06
N SER A 164 2.68 6.56 13.96
CA SER A 164 3.02 7.56 12.96
C SER A 164 1.93 8.62 12.92
N LEU A 165 2.34 9.89 12.93
CA LEU A 165 1.46 11.03 12.76
C LEU A 165 2.00 11.88 11.63
N GLN A 166 1.22 12.03 10.56
CA GLN A 166 1.61 12.81 9.40
C GLN A 166 0.59 13.89 9.09
N GLY A 167 1.03 15.15 9.11
CA GLY A 167 0.17 16.29 8.82
C GLY A 167 0.98 17.49 8.36
N GLY A 168 0.29 18.62 8.27
CA GLY A 168 0.83 19.89 7.84
C GLY A 168 -0.01 21.03 8.40
N ALA A 169 0.56 22.23 8.36
CA ALA A 169 -0.14 23.46 8.67
C ALA A 169 -0.10 24.36 7.45
N THR A 170 -1.26 24.92 7.08
CA THR A 170 -1.33 25.96 6.06
C THR A 170 -1.87 27.22 6.71
N LEU A 171 -1.11 28.31 6.58
CA LEU A 171 -1.42 29.64 7.12
C LEU A 171 -1.42 30.66 5.99
N THR A 172 -2.46 31.48 5.93
CA THR A 172 -2.62 32.56 4.95
C THR A 172 -3.11 33.84 5.66
N ALA A 173 -3.17 34.95 4.93
CA ALA A 173 -3.78 36.18 5.44
C ALA A 173 -5.29 36.03 5.76
N HIS A 174 -5.96 35.00 5.22
CA HIS A 174 -7.39 34.71 5.44
C HIS A 174 -7.63 33.64 6.51
N GLY A 175 -6.58 33.25 7.25
CA GLY A 175 -6.64 32.22 8.29
C GLY A 175 -5.85 30.97 7.93
N GLY A 176 -6.05 29.92 8.69
CA GLY A 176 -5.33 28.66 8.48
C GLY A 176 -5.91 27.48 9.25
N ALA A 177 -5.45 26.31 8.89
CA ALA A 177 -5.84 25.06 9.51
C ALA A 177 -4.67 24.06 9.47
N LEU A 178 -4.68 23.15 10.43
CA LEU A 178 -3.94 21.90 10.33
C LEU A 178 -4.65 20.99 9.34
N HIS A 179 -3.90 20.16 8.65
CA HIS A 179 -4.45 19.20 7.71
C HIS A 179 -3.57 17.96 7.57
N ARG A 180 -4.16 16.82 7.20
CA ARG A 180 -3.38 15.67 6.73
C ARG A 180 -2.57 16.01 5.48
N THR A 181 -1.47 15.30 5.26
CA THR A 181 -0.59 15.53 4.10
C THR A 181 -0.63 14.31 3.19
N GLN A 182 -1.30 14.40 2.04
CA GLN A 182 -1.20 13.37 1.00
C GLN A 182 0.06 13.54 0.14
N ASN A 183 0.23 14.69 -0.50
CA ASN A 183 1.39 14.98 -1.34
C ASN A 183 2.19 16.17 -0.79
N MET A 184 3.43 15.91 -0.36
CA MET A 184 4.37 16.96 0.05
C MET A 184 4.69 17.89 -1.14
N GLY A 185 4.56 19.20 -0.92
CA GLY A 185 4.78 20.21 -1.96
C GLY A 185 3.66 20.33 -3.00
N GLY A 186 2.54 19.64 -2.83
CA GLY A 186 1.36 19.76 -3.69
C GLY A 186 0.52 21.02 -3.42
N THR A 187 -0.45 21.27 -4.31
CA THR A 187 -1.48 22.30 -4.19
C THR A 187 -2.36 22.01 -2.98
N ARG A 188 -2.83 23.07 -2.31
CA ARG A 188 -3.74 23.00 -1.16
C ARG A 188 -4.82 24.05 -1.32
N LEU A 189 -6.05 23.71 -0.94
CA LEU A 189 -7.18 24.65 -0.91
C LEU A 189 -7.53 24.97 0.54
N LEU A 190 -7.43 26.25 0.92
CA LEU A 190 -8.02 26.75 2.16
C LEU A 190 -9.49 27.09 1.89
N ILE A 191 -10.39 26.42 2.60
CA ILE A 191 -11.83 26.61 2.54
C ILE A 191 -12.26 27.44 3.74
N ASP A 192 -13.19 28.36 3.51
CA ASP A 192 -13.75 29.25 4.50
C ASP A 192 -15.26 29.06 4.54
N ALA A 193 -15.77 28.57 5.66
CA ALA A 193 -17.18 28.37 5.93
C ALA A 193 -17.77 29.49 6.80
N ASP A 194 -17.25 30.72 6.67
CA ASP A 194 -17.74 31.93 7.36
C ASP A 194 -17.86 31.78 8.89
N GLY A 195 -16.88 31.09 9.48
CA GLY A 195 -16.82 30.86 10.92
C GLY A 195 -17.59 29.63 11.43
N VAL A 196 -18.26 28.87 10.56
CA VAL A 196 -18.99 27.64 10.95
C VAL A 196 -18.03 26.45 11.06
N ALA A 197 -17.89 25.92 12.28
CA ALA A 197 -17.07 24.73 12.57
C ALA A 197 -17.77 23.43 12.13
N ASP A 198 -16.98 22.35 12.00
CA ASP A 198 -17.45 20.99 11.70
C ASP A 198 -18.25 20.84 10.39
N VAL A 199 -18.03 21.74 9.44
CA VAL A 199 -18.59 21.63 8.08
C VAL A 199 -17.75 20.62 7.29
N PRO A 200 -18.34 19.51 6.80
CA PRO A 200 -17.62 18.52 6.02
C PRO A 200 -17.37 19.04 4.61
N VAL A 201 -16.11 18.98 4.18
CA VAL A 201 -15.68 19.31 2.84
C VAL A 201 -15.07 18.07 2.20
N GLU A 202 -15.62 17.67 1.07
CA GLU A 202 -15.16 16.54 0.29
C GLU A 202 -14.28 17.02 -0.88
N GLY A 203 -13.17 16.32 -1.08
CA GLY A 203 -12.26 16.48 -2.20
C GLY A 203 -12.18 15.19 -3.02
N ASN A 204 -10.96 14.72 -3.32
CA ASN A 204 -10.76 13.41 -3.96
C ASN A 204 -10.57 12.25 -2.95
N GLY A 205 -10.72 12.52 -1.66
CA GLY A 205 -10.51 11.56 -0.57
C GLY A 205 -11.51 11.77 0.56
N ALA A 206 -11.27 11.13 1.71
CA ALA A 206 -12.15 11.22 2.88
C ALA A 206 -12.47 12.68 3.26
N ALA A 207 -13.70 12.96 3.67
CA ALA A 207 -14.12 14.30 4.05
C ALA A 207 -13.19 14.90 5.13
N VAL A 208 -12.90 16.19 5.00
CA VAL A 208 -12.21 16.99 6.02
C VAL A 208 -13.17 18.01 6.62
N TYR A 209 -13.05 18.26 7.91
CA TYR A 209 -13.99 19.11 8.64
C TYR A 209 -13.36 20.47 8.95
N THR A 210 -14.16 21.54 8.89
CA THR A 210 -13.70 22.88 9.29
C THR A 210 -13.36 22.93 10.78
N ASN A 211 -12.28 23.63 11.10
CA ASN A 211 -11.89 23.86 12.49
C ASN A 211 -12.84 24.85 13.19
N MET A 212 -12.58 25.14 14.47
CA MET A 212 -13.38 26.08 15.28
C MET A 212 -13.51 27.51 14.72
N PHE A 213 -12.70 27.89 13.72
CA PHE A 213 -12.76 29.18 13.04
C PHE A 213 -13.44 29.10 11.66
N GLY A 214 -14.07 27.96 11.35
CA GLY A 214 -14.67 27.68 10.05
C GLY A 214 -13.68 27.50 8.92
N LYS A 215 -12.42 27.14 9.20
CA LYS A 215 -11.39 26.92 8.16
C LYS A 215 -11.07 25.44 8.00
N ALA A 216 -11.00 24.95 6.77
CA ALA A 216 -10.49 23.61 6.43
C ALA A 216 -9.41 23.73 5.34
N VAL A 217 -8.45 22.81 5.34
CA VAL A 217 -7.48 22.71 4.24
C VAL A 217 -7.62 21.36 3.56
N VAL A 218 -7.96 21.37 2.27
CA VAL A 218 -8.03 20.19 1.42
C VAL A 218 -6.69 20.05 0.70
N SER A 219 -5.93 19.00 1.01
CA SER A 219 -4.62 18.70 0.40
C SER A 219 -4.70 17.69 -0.74
N ASP A 220 -5.87 17.09 -0.96
CA ASP A 220 -6.09 15.97 -1.90
C ASP A 220 -6.57 16.51 -3.25
N VAL A 221 -5.86 17.50 -3.79
CA VAL A 221 -6.23 18.23 -5.00
C VAL A 221 -5.12 18.13 -6.05
N ASN A 222 -5.53 18.14 -7.32
CA ASN A 222 -4.61 18.00 -8.44
C ASN A 222 -3.86 19.30 -8.69
N ASN A 223 -2.56 19.18 -8.95
CA ASN A 223 -1.73 20.30 -9.36
C ASN A 223 -2.06 20.70 -10.80
N TYR A 224 -2.21 21.99 -11.08
CA TYR A 224 -2.39 22.54 -12.44
C TYR A 224 -3.65 22.08 -13.20
N TYR A 225 -4.61 21.48 -12.50
CA TYR A 225 -5.92 21.13 -13.05
C TYR A 225 -7.04 21.86 -12.31
N ARG A 226 -8.22 21.92 -12.92
CA ARG A 226 -9.42 22.42 -12.25
C ARG A 226 -9.81 21.43 -11.15
N ASN A 227 -9.86 21.92 -9.93
CA ASN A 227 -10.30 21.14 -8.77
C ASN A 227 -11.75 21.45 -8.45
N GLN A 228 -12.46 20.45 -7.95
CA GLN A 228 -13.79 20.59 -7.36
C GLN A 228 -13.67 20.21 -5.89
N ALA A 229 -14.26 21.04 -5.03
CA ALA A 229 -14.45 20.74 -3.62
C ALA A 229 -15.91 21.09 -3.31
N TYR A 230 -16.61 20.19 -2.64
CA TYR A 230 -18.03 20.35 -2.33
C TYR A 230 -18.28 20.09 -0.86
N ILE A 231 -19.34 20.71 -0.33
CA ILE A 231 -19.81 20.43 1.02
C ILE A 231 -20.57 19.10 0.97
N ASP A 232 -20.16 18.14 1.79
CA ASP A 232 -20.88 16.88 1.89
C ASP A 232 -22.15 17.08 2.71
N LEU A 233 -23.27 17.29 2.01
CA LEU A 233 -24.57 17.53 2.62
C LEU A 233 -25.10 16.33 3.43
N ASN A 234 -24.57 15.12 3.20
CA ASN A 234 -24.99 13.92 3.93
C ASN A 234 -24.32 13.81 5.30
N ARG A 235 -23.30 14.63 5.58
CA ARG A 235 -22.51 14.61 6.82
C ARG A 235 -22.58 15.92 7.61
N LEU A 236 -23.52 16.81 7.26
CA LEU A 236 -23.73 18.05 8.02
C LEU A 236 -24.28 17.73 9.42
N PRO A 237 -23.79 18.42 10.47
CA PRO A 237 -24.43 18.40 11.79
C PRO A 237 -25.90 18.88 11.68
N GLU A 238 -26.78 18.32 12.52
CA GLU A 238 -28.17 18.81 12.67
C GLU A 238 -28.24 20.25 13.24
#